data_AF-A0A935YFU4-F1
#
_entry.id   AF-A0A935YFU4-F1
#
_cell.length_a   1.000
_cell.length_b   1.000
_cell.length_c   1.000
_cell.angle_alpha   90.00
_cell.angle_beta   90.00
_cell.angle_gamma   90.00
#
_symmetry.space_group_name_H-M   'P 1'
#
loop_
_entity.id
_entity.type
_entity.pdbx_description
1 polymer ?
#
loop_
_entity_poly.entity_id
_entity_poly.type
_entity_poly.pdbx_seq_one_letter_code
_entity_poly.pdbx_strand_id
1 'polypeptide(L)'
;MATSGSIDYSLTASQVITHALRLIGVAAVFEDPSGEDAAIAKTQLNLMLKGWQNAGPHIFRQTEGSATLVAGTASYALSPRPYRVIDARYRDANGRDLPMLELTRQEYYDLPLKTSTGVPTTYYFDPQRAAGTLYVWPVPASVTTETIRYTYQRVIEDIDSLSNDIDVPSEHLDLVTYALADRLSDLYGKDVPRITQRAGLLTAQARDMDREPIIRMVPGR
;
A
#
# COMPACT_ATOMS: atom_id res chain seq x y z
N MET A 1 -3.89 6.11 -37.94
CA MET A 1 -2.71 6.54 -37.17
C MET A 1 -2.33 5.38 -36.29
N ALA A 2 -1.09 4.85 -36.40
CA ALA A 2 -0.65 3.74 -35.57
C ALA A 2 -0.12 4.26 -34.23
N THR A 3 -0.53 3.65 -33.13
CA THR A 3 -0.01 3.90 -31.77
C THR A 3 0.87 2.72 -31.34
N SER A 4 1.67 2.88 -30.28
CA SER A 4 2.58 1.83 -29.79
C SER A 4 1.87 0.58 -29.24
N GLY A 5 0.65 0.72 -28.74
CA GLY A 5 -0.13 -0.40 -28.20
C GLY A 5 0.31 -0.91 -26.82
N SER A 6 1.25 -0.24 -26.15
CA SER A 6 1.72 -0.59 -24.80
C SER A 6 1.48 0.54 -23.79
N ILE A 7 1.31 0.15 -22.53
CA ILE A 7 1.06 1.03 -21.36
C ILE A 7 1.94 0.65 -20.16
N ASP A 8 3.05 -0.02 -20.42
CA ASP A 8 3.94 -0.70 -19.48
C ASP A 8 5.16 0.15 -19.05
N TYR A 9 5.03 1.47 -19.10
CA TYR A 9 6.10 2.37 -18.71
C TYR A 9 6.38 2.30 -17.20
N SER A 10 7.58 1.86 -16.83
CA SER A 10 8.10 1.88 -15.46
C SER A 10 9.45 2.60 -15.39
N LEU A 11 9.82 3.04 -14.20
CA LEU A 11 11.15 3.58 -13.90
C LEU A 11 11.79 2.78 -12.77
N THR A 12 13.08 2.49 -12.95
CA THR A 12 13.91 1.90 -11.90
C THR A 12 14.23 2.94 -10.83
N ALA A 13 14.52 2.48 -9.61
CA ALA A 13 14.95 3.35 -8.52
C ALA A 13 16.18 4.20 -8.90
N SER A 14 17.14 3.63 -9.64
CA SER A 14 18.31 4.36 -10.15
C SER A 14 17.92 5.55 -11.02
N GLN A 15 16.99 5.35 -11.95
CA GLN A 15 16.53 6.41 -12.85
C GLN A 15 15.84 7.52 -12.07
N VAL A 16 14.91 7.19 -11.17
CA VAL A 16 14.20 8.19 -10.35
C VAL A 16 15.15 8.98 -9.46
N ILE A 17 16.09 8.31 -8.81
CA ILE A 17 17.13 8.96 -7.98
C ILE A 17 17.97 9.91 -8.83
N THR A 18 18.40 9.45 -10.01
CA THR A 18 19.21 10.25 -10.93
C THR A 18 18.46 11.48 -11.41
N HIS A 19 17.18 11.34 -11.76
CA HIS A 19 16.33 12.47 -12.14
C HIS A 19 16.15 13.45 -10.97
N ALA A 20 15.89 12.97 -9.75
CA ALA A 20 15.74 13.80 -8.56
C ALA A 20 17.04 14.59 -8.24
N LEU A 21 18.20 13.93 -8.29
CA LEU A 21 19.50 14.56 -8.05
C LEU A 21 19.86 15.61 -9.13
N ARG A 22 19.44 15.39 -10.38
CA ARG A 22 19.59 16.36 -11.47
C ARG A 22 18.67 17.57 -11.30
N LEU A 23 17.44 17.37 -10.82
CA LEU A 23 16.51 18.48 -10.56
C LEU A 23 17.07 19.46 -9.52
N ILE A 24 17.69 18.95 -8.45
CA ILE A 24 18.30 19.79 -7.41
C ILE A 24 19.70 20.33 -7.79
N GLY A 25 20.24 19.91 -8.94
CA GLY A 25 21.56 20.33 -9.42
C GLY A 25 22.74 19.76 -8.62
N VAL A 26 22.56 18.61 -7.96
CA VAL A 26 23.64 17.88 -7.28
C VAL A 26 24.36 16.96 -8.26
N ALA A 27 23.62 16.29 -9.14
CA ALA A 27 24.20 15.52 -10.24
C ALA A 27 24.16 16.31 -11.55
N ALA A 28 25.23 16.26 -12.33
CA ALA A 28 25.25 16.84 -13.68
C ALA A 28 24.32 16.05 -14.63
N VAL A 29 23.87 16.71 -15.69
CA VAL A 29 22.93 16.11 -16.67
C VAL A 29 23.56 14.93 -17.42
N PHE A 30 24.89 14.88 -17.52
CA PHE A 30 25.65 13.88 -18.28
C PHE A 30 26.53 12.98 -17.42
N GLU A 31 26.39 13.06 -16.10
CA GLU A 31 27.12 12.21 -15.17
C GLU A 31 26.15 11.35 -14.37
N ASP A 32 26.64 10.18 -13.97
CA ASP A 32 25.95 9.33 -13.02
C ASP A 32 26.20 9.85 -11.60
N PRO A 33 25.19 9.81 -10.72
CA PRO A 33 25.37 10.21 -9.34
C PRO A 33 26.41 9.32 -8.65
N SER A 34 27.09 9.87 -7.66
CA SER A 34 28.05 9.08 -6.89
C SER A 34 27.33 7.91 -6.19
N GLY A 35 28.05 6.80 -5.96
CA GLY A 35 27.47 5.63 -5.28
C GLY A 35 26.97 5.94 -3.87
N GLU A 36 27.58 6.91 -3.19
CA GLU A 36 27.16 7.38 -1.87
C GLU A 36 25.85 8.18 -1.94
N ASP A 37 25.76 9.15 -2.87
CA ASP A 37 24.55 9.95 -3.07
C ASP A 37 23.37 9.06 -3.47
N ALA A 38 23.61 8.05 -4.32
CA ALA A 38 22.61 7.08 -4.72
C ALA A 38 22.12 6.21 -3.54
N ALA A 39 23.03 5.78 -2.65
CA ALA A 39 22.68 5.01 -1.46
C ALA A 39 21.84 5.83 -0.46
N ILE A 40 22.24 7.09 -0.23
CA ILE A 40 21.50 8.03 0.62
C ILE A 40 20.11 8.29 0.04
N ALA A 41 20.03 8.58 -1.26
CA ALA A 41 18.78 8.84 -1.94
C ALA A 41 17.84 7.63 -1.94
N LYS A 42 18.38 6.40 -2.09
CA LYS A 42 17.59 5.16 -1.94
C LYS A 42 16.95 5.04 -0.56
N THR A 43 17.72 5.31 0.50
CA THR A 43 17.17 5.31 1.87
C THR A 43 16.07 6.35 2.03
N GLN A 44 16.26 7.57 1.51
CA GLN A 44 15.22 8.61 1.58
C GLN A 44 13.97 8.27 0.77
N LEU A 45 14.14 7.67 -0.42
CA LEU A 45 13.05 7.19 -1.26
C LEU A 45 12.23 6.10 -0.54
N ASN A 46 12.89 5.11 0.05
CA ASN A 46 12.21 4.10 0.87
C ASN A 46 11.46 4.74 2.04
N LEU A 47 12.09 5.63 2.81
CA LEU A 47 11.42 6.31 3.92
C LEU A 47 10.22 7.16 3.46
N MET A 48 10.31 7.78 2.28
CA MET A 48 9.22 8.56 1.70
C MET A 48 8.04 7.66 1.32
N LEU A 49 8.30 6.58 0.57
CA LEU A 49 7.27 5.64 0.14
C LEU A 49 6.60 4.96 1.33
N LYS A 50 7.37 4.54 2.35
CA LYS A 50 6.78 3.98 3.59
C LYS A 50 5.98 5.04 4.37
N GLY A 51 6.43 6.31 4.39
CA GLY A 51 5.71 7.42 5.02
C GLY A 51 4.37 7.74 4.36
N TRP A 52 4.30 7.62 3.03
CA TRP A 52 3.06 7.83 2.27
C TRP A 52 1.96 6.81 2.59
N GLN A 53 2.30 5.65 3.15
CA GLN A 53 1.30 4.69 3.63
C GLN A 53 0.46 5.22 4.79
N ASN A 54 1.00 6.16 5.58
CA ASN A 54 0.28 6.71 6.73
C ASN A 54 -0.50 7.98 6.36
N ALA A 55 0.16 8.95 5.71
CA ALA A 55 -0.38 10.30 5.47
C ALA A 55 -0.23 10.78 4.01
N GLY A 56 0.14 9.89 3.10
CA GLY A 56 0.33 10.20 1.69
C GLY A 56 -0.94 10.03 0.85
N PRO A 57 -0.85 10.33 -0.45
CA PRO A 57 -1.86 9.88 -1.42
C PRO A 57 -1.91 8.35 -1.44
N HIS A 58 -3.10 7.74 -1.38
CA HIS A 58 -3.23 6.28 -1.43
C HIS A 58 -3.18 5.78 -2.86
N ILE A 59 -1.96 5.77 -3.40
CA ILE A 59 -1.73 5.31 -4.76
C ILE A 59 -1.85 3.78 -4.77
N PHE A 60 -2.91 3.26 -5.42
CA PHE A 60 -3.16 1.84 -5.73
C PHE A 60 -3.27 0.89 -4.54
N ARG A 61 -4.26 1.15 -3.68
CA ARG A 61 -4.29 0.54 -2.36
C ARG A 61 -5.33 -0.54 -2.15
N GLN A 62 -5.97 -1.10 -3.17
CA GLN A 62 -6.92 -2.19 -2.95
C GLN A 62 -6.57 -3.38 -3.83
N THR A 63 -6.20 -4.47 -3.18
CA THR A 63 -5.99 -5.76 -3.82
C THR A 63 -6.80 -6.80 -3.07
N GLU A 64 -7.23 -7.83 -3.79
CA GLU A 64 -7.91 -8.96 -3.18
C GLU A 64 -6.91 -10.05 -2.80
N GLY A 65 -7.05 -10.55 -1.59
CA GLY A 65 -6.35 -11.72 -1.10
C GLY A 65 -7.33 -12.83 -0.77
N SER A 66 -6.80 -14.04 -0.60
CA SER A 66 -7.58 -15.17 -0.11
C SER A 66 -6.81 -15.94 0.95
N ALA A 67 -7.50 -16.33 2.01
CA ALA A 67 -7.02 -17.27 2.99
C ALA A 67 -7.86 -18.55 2.91
N THR A 68 -7.22 -19.69 2.72
CA THR A 68 -7.91 -20.99 2.75
C THR A 68 -8.29 -21.33 4.18
N LEU A 69 -9.55 -21.67 4.41
CA LEU A 69 -10.02 -22.04 5.74
C LEU A 69 -9.50 -23.43 6.13
N VAL A 70 -9.34 -23.64 7.43
CA VAL A 70 -9.00 -24.95 8.02
C VAL A 70 -9.97 -25.20 9.16
N ALA A 71 -10.57 -26.39 9.21
CA ALA A 71 -11.53 -26.74 10.25
C ALA A 71 -10.89 -26.60 11.65
N GLY A 72 -11.63 -26.02 12.59
CA GLY A 72 -11.15 -25.76 13.96
C GLY A 72 -10.11 -24.63 14.07
N THR A 73 -9.77 -23.94 12.98
CA THR A 73 -8.76 -22.86 12.99
C THR A 73 -9.43 -21.48 12.98
N ALA A 74 -9.16 -20.70 14.02
CA ALA A 74 -9.74 -19.36 14.22
C ALA A 74 -8.83 -18.22 13.73
N SER A 75 -7.55 -18.48 13.46
CA SER A 75 -6.54 -17.45 13.14
C SER A 75 -5.79 -17.79 11.86
N TYR A 76 -5.67 -16.83 10.96
CA TYR A 76 -5.03 -16.97 9.67
C TYR A 76 -3.97 -15.89 9.50
N ALA A 77 -2.70 -16.28 9.37
CA ALA A 77 -1.64 -15.34 9.02
C ALA A 77 -1.80 -14.94 7.54
N LEU A 78 -1.89 -13.64 7.27
CA LEU A 78 -2.05 -13.11 5.92
C LEU A 78 -0.67 -12.82 5.31
N SER A 79 -0.46 -13.33 4.10
CA SER A 79 0.73 -13.10 3.29
C SER A 79 0.31 -12.80 1.84
N PRO A 80 0.80 -11.71 1.22
CA PRO A 80 1.72 -10.70 1.78
C PRO A 80 1.07 -9.90 2.92
N ARG A 81 1.89 -9.25 3.75
CA ARG A 81 1.42 -8.53 4.94
C ARG A 81 0.51 -7.35 4.54
N PRO A 82 -0.78 -7.36 4.89
CA PRO A 82 -1.65 -6.23 4.63
C PRO A 82 -1.35 -5.08 5.60
N TYR A 83 -1.39 -3.84 5.10
CA TYR A 83 -1.39 -2.64 5.93
C TYR A 83 -2.68 -2.54 6.75
N ARG A 84 -3.81 -2.79 6.08
CA ARG A 84 -5.16 -2.81 6.66
C ARG A 84 -6.07 -3.69 5.83
N VAL A 85 -6.99 -4.41 6.47
CA VAL A 85 -8.11 -5.08 5.80
C VAL A 85 -9.29 -4.10 5.75
N ILE A 86 -9.92 -3.97 4.58
CA ILE A 86 -11.06 -3.06 4.35
C ILE A 86 -12.38 -3.83 4.45
N ASP A 87 -12.44 -4.98 3.79
CA ASP A 87 -13.61 -5.84 3.73
C ASP A 87 -13.17 -7.30 3.71
N ALA A 88 -13.98 -8.18 4.28
CA ALA A 88 -13.77 -9.61 4.20
C ALA A 88 -15.10 -10.31 3.94
N ARG A 89 -15.02 -11.39 3.17
CA ARG A 89 -16.14 -12.19 2.71
C ARG A 89 -15.81 -13.65 2.89
N TYR A 90 -16.74 -14.39 3.45
CA TYR A 90 -16.68 -15.84 3.45
C TYR A 90 -17.16 -16.34 2.09
N ARG A 91 -16.34 -17.13 1.40
CA ARG A 91 -16.73 -17.78 0.14
C ARG A 91 -17.00 -19.26 0.39
N ASP A 92 -18.23 -19.67 0.11
CA ASP A 92 -18.66 -21.07 0.24
C ASP A 92 -18.12 -21.96 -0.90
N ALA A 93 -18.32 -23.28 -0.77
CA ALA A 93 -17.90 -24.25 -1.78
C ALA A 93 -18.61 -24.09 -3.14
N ASN A 94 -19.75 -23.40 -3.18
CA ASN A 94 -20.52 -23.11 -4.38
C ASN A 94 -20.14 -21.76 -5.02
N GLY A 95 -19.17 -21.04 -4.45
CA GLY A 95 -18.75 -19.73 -4.91
C GLY A 95 -19.71 -18.59 -4.57
N ARG A 96 -20.45 -18.69 -3.48
CA ARG A 96 -21.24 -17.59 -2.92
C ARG A 96 -20.40 -16.83 -1.90
N ASP A 97 -20.35 -15.50 -2.05
CA ASP A 97 -19.69 -14.62 -1.10
C ASP A 97 -20.71 -14.10 -0.08
N LEU A 98 -20.41 -14.31 1.19
CA LEU A 98 -21.16 -13.78 2.32
C LEU A 98 -20.31 -12.69 2.99
N PRO A 99 -20.77 -11.43 3.03
CA PRO A 99 -20.02 -10.36 3.66
C PRO A 99 -19.88 -10.64 5.16
N MET A 100 -18.70 -10.35 5.71
CA MET A 100 -18.42 -10.51 7.12
C MET A 100 -18.33 -9.15 7.81
N LEU A 101 -18.68 -9.09 9.09
CA LEU A 101 -18.60 -7.87 9.88
C LEU A 101 -17.24 -7.75 10.57
N GLU A 102 -16.59 -6.59 10.41
CA GLU A 102 -15.34 -6.26 11.12
C GLU A 102 -15.66 -5.96 12.59
N LEU A 103 -15.00 -6.67 13.50
CA LEU A 103 -15.01 -6.42 14.93
C LEU A 103 -13.77 -5.63 15.32
N THR A 104 -13.93 -4.72 16.27
CA THR A 104 -12.81 -4.10 16.96
C THR A 104 -12.08 -5.12 17.82
N ARG A 105 -10.84 -4.79 18.21
CA ARG A 105 -10.05 -5.61 19.14
C ARG A 105 -10.87 -5.94 20.38
N GLN A 106 -11.43 -4.93 21.04
CA GLN A 106 -12.16 -5.11 22.29
C GLN A 106 -13.40 -6.00 22.11
N GLU A 107 -14.22 -5.78 21.09
CA GLU A 107 -15.38 -6.63 20.81
C GLU A 107 -14.98 -8.09 20.61
N TYR A 108 -13.87 -8.36 19.92
CA TYR A 108 -13.34 -9.72 19.78
C TYR A 108 -12.86 -10.32 21.11
N TYR A 109 -12.29 -9.52 22.02
CA TYR A 109 -11.86 -9.97 23.34
C TYR A 109 -13.02 -10.18 24.32
N ASP A 110 -14.12 -9.44 24.16
CA ASP A 110 -15.32 -9.55 24.99
C ASP A 110 -16.22 -10.74 24.59
N LEU A 111 -15.93 -11.42 23.47
CA LEU A 111 -16.63 -12.65 23.07
C LEU A 111 -16.43 -13.75 24.13
N PRO A 112 -17.50 -14.26 24.77
CA PRO A 112 -17.40 -15.21 25.88
C PRO A 112 -16.91 -16.59 25.45
N LEU A 113 -17.23 -17.03 24.22
CA LEU A 113 -16.80 -18.33 23.69
C LEU A 113 -16.20 -18.20 22.29
N LYS A 114 -14.87 -18.10 22.24
CA LYS A 114 -14.10 -17.99 20.99
C LYS A 114 -13.96 -19.30 20.23
N THR A 115 -14.23 -20.42 20.89
CA THR A 115 -14.19 -21.77 20.30
C THR A 115 -15.52 -22.20 19.70
N SER A 116 -16.54 -21.33 19.72
CA SER A 116 -17.84 -21.62 19.12
C SER A 116 -17.67 -21.94 17.64
N THR A 117 -18.17 -23.09 17.21
CA THR A 117 -18.04 -23.56 15.83
C THR A 117 -19.26 -23.15 14.99
N GLY A 118 -19.04 -22.77 13.73
CA GLY A 118 -20.09 -22.37 12.79
C GLY A 118 -19.53 -21.82 11.49
N VAL A 119 -20.38 -21.23 10.65
CA VAL A 119 -19.93 -20.47 9.48
C VAL A 119 -19.41 -19.11 9.95
N PRO A 120 -18.18 -18.70 9.59
CA PRO A 120 -17.65 -17.40 9.98
C PRO A 120 -18.52 -16.24 9.45
N THR A 121 -18.93 -15.34 10.34
CA THR A 121 -19.73 -14.15 10.01
C THR A 121 -19.05 -12.85 10.42
N THR A 122 -18.07 -12.93 11.32
CA THR A 122 -17.33 -11.79 11.84
C THR A 122 -15.83 -12.06 11.78
N TYR A 123 -15.05 -10.99 11.71
CA TYR A 123 -13.60 -11.08 11.74
C TYR A 123 -12.98 -9.94 12.53
N TYR A 124 -11.78 -10.15 13.03
CA TYR A 124 -10.93 -9.14 13.63
C TYR A 124 -9.54 -9.24 13.00
N PHE A 125 -9.02 -8.11 12.52
CA PHE A 125 -7.67 -8.04 11.96
C PHE A 125 -6.68 -7.45 12.97
N ASP A 126 -5.63 -8.20 13.29
CA ASP A 126 -4.53 -7.73 14.13
C ASP A 126 -3.28 -7.40 13.27
N PRO A 127 -2.97 -6.11 13.07
CA PRO A 127 -1.78 -5.70 12.32
C PRO A 127 -0.51 -5.87 13.18
N GLN A 128 0.20 -6.98 12.98
CA GLN A 128 1.53 -7.17 13.57
C GLN A 128 2.64 -6.70 12.61
N ARG A 129 3.83 -6.44 13.17
CA ARG A 129 5.01 -6.01 12.38
C ARG A 129 5.41 -7.07 11.35
N ALA A 130 5.47 -8.35 11.75
CA ALA A 130 5.95 -9.44 10.89
C ALA A 130 4.87 -9.94 9.91
N ALA A 131 3.67 -10.23 10.39
CA ALA A 131 2.54 -10.68 9.56
C ALA A 131 1.20 -10.30 10.19
N GLY A 132 0.27 -9.74 9.42
CA GLY A 132 -1.07 -9.44 9.91
C GLY A 132 -1.85 -10.72 10.12
N THR A 133 -2.49 -10.89 11.28
CA THR A 133 -3.28 -12.09 11.59
C THR A 133 -4.77 -11.75 11.54
N LEU A 134 -5.51 -12.51 10.74
CA LEU A 134 -6.97 -12.42 10.66
C LEU A 134 -7.58 -13.45 11.59
N TYR A 135 -8.29 -12.99 12.60
CA TYR A 135 -9.11 -13.82 13.46
C TYR A 135 -10.54 -13.86 12.93
N VAL A 136 -11.13 -15.04 12.86
CA VAL A 136 -12.52 -15.21 12.43
C VAL A 136 -13.37 -15.83 13.51
N TRP A 137 -14.65 -15.47 13.51
CA TRP A 137 -15.64 -16.04 14.41
C TRP A 137 -17.02 -16.08 13.74
N PRO A 138 -17.81 -17.15 13.93
CA PRO A 138 -17.48 -18.45 14.55
C PRO A 138 -16.32 -19.20 13.86
N VAL A 139 -15.73 -20.18 14.55
CA VAL A 139 -14.66 -21.03 14.01
C VAL A 139 -15.25 -22.03 13.02
N PRO A 140 -14.67 -22.21 11.82
CA PRO A 140 -15.22 -23.15 10.84
C PRO A 140 -15.29 -24.58 11.39
N ALA A 141 -16.49 -25.14 11.44
CA ALA A 141 -16.74 -26.49 11.96
C ALA A 141 -16.23 -27.58 10.99
N SER A 142 -16.44 -27.37 9.70
CA SER A 142 -15.99 -28.23 8.60
C SER A 142 -15.56 -27.36 7.43
N VAL A 143 -14.51 -27.77 6.71
CA VAL A 143 -14.02 -27.08 5.52
C VAL A 143 -13.73 -28.12 4.45
N THR A 144 -14.17 -27.84 3.23
CA THR A 144 -13.84 -28.58 2.01
C THR A 144 -13.04 -27.68 1.06
N THR A 145 -13.62 -26.56 0.64
CA THR A 145 -13.02 -25.62 -0.33
C THR A 145 -13.26 -24.15 0.02
N GLU A 146 -13.79 -23.88 1.20
CA GLU A 146 -14.19 -22.54 1.62
C GLU A 146 -12.97 -21.66 1.90
N THR A 147 -13.09 -20.39 1.54
CA THR A 147 -12.00 -19.41 1.65
C THR A 147 -12.54 -18.12 2.23
N ILE A 148 -11.69 -17.38 2.96
CA ILE A 148 -11.96 -15.98 3.26
C ILE A 148 -11.33 -15.15 2.15
N ARG A 149 -12.17 -14.43 1.41
CA ARG A 149 -11.74 -13.40 0.46
C ARG A 149 -11.69 -12.08 1.19
N TYR A 150 -10.61 -11.34 1.07
CA TYR A 150 -10.47 -10.06 1.76
C TYR A 150 -9.88 -9.02 0.83
N THR A 151 -10.46 -7.83 0.86
CA THR A 151 -9.93 -6.65 0.19
C THR A 151 -9.03 -5.93 1.19
N TYR A 152 -7.77 -5.75 0.85
CA TYR A 152 -6.79 -5.14 1.75
C TYR A 152 -5.96 -4.07 1.07
N GLN A 153 -5.45 -3.18 1.93
CA GLN A 153 -4.43 -2.23 1.60
C GLN A 153 -3.07 -2.90 1.64
N ARG A 154 -2.46 -3.09 0.46
CA ARG A 154 -1.08 -3.58 0.38
C ARG A 154 -0.09 -2.54 0.90
N VAL A 155 1.02 -3.04 1.44
CA VAL A 155 2.19 -2.25 1.77
C VAL A 155 2.97 -2.03 0.47
N ILE A 156 3.48 -0.82 0.23
CA ILE A 156 4.37 -0.55 -0.91
C ILE A 156 5.65 -1.36 -0.72
N GLU A 157 6.12 -2.05 -1.75
CA GLU A 157 7.34 -2.84 -1.72
C GLU A 157 8.58 -1.99 -1.39
N ASP A 158 9.59 -2.61 -0.76
CA ASP A 158 10.89 -1.99 -0.52
C ASP A 158 11.80 -2.05 -1.74
N ILE A 159 12.69 -1.06 -1.83
CA ILE A 159 13.72 -0.99 -2.85
C ILE A 159 15.02 -1.54 -2.24
N ASP A 160 15.33 -2.81 -2.53
CA ASP A 160 16.56 -3.47 -2.09
C ASP A 160 17.76 -3.06 -2.94
N SER A 161 17.55 -3.01 -4.26
CA SER A 161 18.53 -2.68 -5.29
C SER A 161 18.11 -1.46 -6.10
N LEU A 162 19.09 -0.72 -6.62
CA LEU A 162 18.86 0.40 -7.56
C LEU A 162 18.26 -0.06 -8.89
N SER A 163 18.35 -1.35 -9.21
CA SER A 163 17.73 -1.96 -10.38
C SER A 163 16.27 -2.36 -10.18
N ASN A 164 15.72 -2.24 -8.97
CA ASN A 164 14.31 -2.54 -8.75
C ASN A 164 13.43 -1.44 -9.33
N ASP A 165 12.31 -1.83 -9.90
CA ASP A 165 11.24 -0.92 -10.29
C ASP A 165 10.56 -0.35 -9.05
N ILE A 166 10.05 0.88 -9.18
CA ILE A 166 9.27 1.48 -8.11
C ILE A 166 7.85 0.93 -8.16
N ASP A 167 7.36 0.43 -7.03
CA ASP A 167 5.99 -0.05 -6.85
C ASP A 167 4.99 1.11 -6.75
N VAL A 168 4.91 1.87 -7.84
CA VAL A 168 4.03 3.01 -8.06
C VAL A 168 3.61 2.99 -9.55
N PRO A 169 2.34 3.31 -9.87
CA PRO A 169 1.85 3.41 -11.25
C PRO A 169 2.58 4.48 -12.06
N SER A 170 2.61 4.28 -13.37
CA SER A 170 3.18 5.19 -14.37
C SER A 170 2.78 6.65 -14.15
N GLU A 171 1.50 6.90 -13.85
CA GLU A 171 0.92 8.25 -13.71
C GLU A 171 1.52 9.06 -12.55
N HIS A 172 2.05 8.38 -11.54
CA HIS A 172 2.57 9.00 -10.34
C HIS A 172 4.10 9.04 -10.28
N LEU A 173 4.79 8.59 -11.33
CA LEU A 173 6.26 8.63 -11.38
C LEU A 173 6.81 10.07 -11.34
N ASP A 174 6.10 11.04 -11.93
CA ASP A 174 6.44 12.47 -11.83
C ASP A 174 6.39 12.93 -10.36
N LEU A 175 5.31 12.58 -9.65
CA LEU A 175 5.14 12.90 -8.23
C LEU A 175 6.27 12.32 -7.39
N VAL A 176 6.60 11.04 -7.56
CA VAL A 176 7.69 10.38 -6.80
C VAL A 176 9.01 11.09 -7.03
N THR A 177 9.31 11.46 -8.28
CA THR A 177 10.57 12.12 -8.63
C THR A 177 10.68 13.51 -8.01
N TYR A 178 9.63 14.35 -8.11
CA TYR A 178 9.64 15.69 -7.54
C TYR A 178 9.59 15.68 -6.01
N ALA A 179 8.85 14.77 -5.39
CA ALA A 179 8.81 14.65 -3.94
C ALA A 179 10.14 14.14 -3.36
N LEU A 180 10.82 13.23 -4.06
CA LEU A 180 12.18 12.83 -3.70
C LEU A 180 13.14 14.01 -3.85
N ALA A 181 13.06 14.77 -4.93
CA ALA A 181 13.90 15.95 -5.14
C ALA A 181 13.76 16.99 -4.02
N ASP A 182 12.53 17.29 -3.60
CA ASP A 182 12.24 18.20 -2.48
C ASP A 182 12.84 17.69 -1.14
N ARG A 183 12.68 16.40 -0.86
CA ARG A 183 13.28 15.79 0.34
C ARG A 183 14.81 15.79 0.31
N LEU A 184 15.41 15.59 -0.87
CA LEU A 184 16.84 15.65 -1.04
C LEU A 184 17.36 17.09 -1.02
N SER A 185 16.58 18.08 -1.46
CA SER A 185 17.00 19.48 -1.40
C SER A 185 17.21 19.94 0.04
N ASP A 186 16.36 19.51 0.97
CA ASP A 186 16.56 19.75 2.41
C ASP A 186 17.83 19.09 2.93
N LEU A 187 18.12 17.86 2.49
CA LEU A 187 19.29 17.09 2.95
C LEU A 187 20.61 17.69 2.45
N TYR A 188 20.65 18.12 1.19
CA TYR A 188 21.83 18.74 0.57
C TYR A 188 21.90 20.26 0.79
N GLY A 189 20.95 20.86 1.52
CA GLY A 189 20.89 22.30 1.78
C GLY A 189 20.72 23.16 0.52
N LYS A 190 20.01 22.64 -0.49
CA LYS A 190 19.69 23.35 -1.74
C LYS A 190 18.32 24.01 -1.60
N ASP A 191 18.22 25.31 -1.85
CA ASP A 191 16.94 26.00 -1.93
C ASP A 191 16.46 26.07 -3.39
N VAL A 192 15.45 25.26 -3.72
CA VAL A 192 14.87 25.12 -5.07
C VAL A 192 13.34 25.24 -4.99
N PRO A 193 12.81 26.45 -4.75
CA PRO A 193 11.39 26.65 -4.40
C PRO A 193 10.42 26.21 -5.50
N ARG A 194 10.87 26.17 -6.77
CA ARG A 194 10.07 25.66 -7.88
C ARG A 194 9.77 24.17 -7.75
N ILE A 195 10.72 23.39 -7.21
CA ILE A 195 10.57 21.94 -7.01
C ILE A 195 9.61 21.68 -5.87
N THR A 196 9.77 22.39 -4.74
CA THR A 196 8.88 22.31 -3.59
C THR A 196 7.43 22.64 -3.96
N GLN A 197 7.21 23.72 -4.72
CA GLN A 197 5.88 24.07 -5.21
C GLN A 197 5.29 22.99 -6.12
N ARG A 198 6.07 22.45 -7.05
CA ARG A 198 5.62 21.39 -7.96
C ARG A 198 5.31 20.10 -7.21
N ALA A 199 6.15 19.68 -6.27
CA ALA A 199 5.95 18.52 -5.43
C ALA A 199 4.66 18.64 -4.59
N GLY A 200 4.42 19.82 -4.00
CA GLY A 200 3.20 20.11 -3.26
C GLY A 200 1.94 20.02 -4.12
N LEU A 201 1.97 20.59 -5.32
CA LEU A 201 0.84 20.54 -6.27
C LEU A 201 0.53 19.10 -6.71
N LEU A 202 1.54 18.34 -7.11
CA LEU A 202 1.36 16.94 -7.53
C LEU A 202 0.82 16.08 -6.38
N THR A 203 1.28 16.33 -5.15
CA THR A 203 0.81 15.61 -3.97
C THR A 203 -0.67 15.91 -3.70
N ALA A 204 -1.08 17.17 -3.84
CA ALA A 204 -2.47 17.57 -3.70
C ALA A 204 -3.37 16.91 -4.76
N GLN A 205 -2.95 16.95 -6.04
CA GLN A 205 -3.66 16.29 -7.14
C GLN A 205 -3.81 14.78 -6.91
N ALA A 206 -2.74 14.10 -6.47
CA ALA A 206 -2.79 12.68 -6.18
C ALA A 206 -3.74 12.34 -5.02
N ARG A 207 -3.84 13.21 -4.01
CA ARG A 207 -4.81 13.05 -2.91
C ARG A 207 -6.25 13.29 -3.37
N ASP A 208 -6.47 14.22 -4.29
CA ASP A 208 -7.80 14.50 -4.81
C ASP A 208 -8.30 13.37 -5.72
N MET A 209 -7.42 12.76 -6.53
CA MET A 209 -7.77 11.59 -7.36
C MET A 209 -8.16 10.35 -6.53
N ASP A 210 -7.61 10.23 -5.33
CA ASP A 210 -7.88 9.12 -4.41
C ASP A 210 -9.22 9.25 -3.67
N ARG A 211 -9.86 10.42 -3.70
CA ARG A 211 -11.20 10.60 -3.14
C ARG A 211 -12.21 9.90 -4.05
N GLU A 212 -12.89 8.88 -3.51
CA GLU A 212 -14.01 8.25 -4.21
C GLU A 212 -15.04 9.33 -4.62
N PRO A 213 -15.55 9.30 -5.87
CA PRO A 213 -16.48 10.33 -6.37
C PRO A 213 -17.86 10.31 -5.67
N ILE A 214 -18.07 9.41 -4.72
CA ILE A 214 -19.30 9.34 -3.92
C ILE A 214 -19.21 10.37 -2.79
N ILE A 215 -19.85 11.52 -3.00
CA ILE A 215 -20.14 12.48 -1.93
C ILE A 215 -21.16 11.84 -0.97
N ARG A 216 -20.68 11.03 -0.03
CA ARG A 216 -21.48 10.73 1.16
C ARG A 216 -21.32 11.93 2.08
N MET A 217 -22.30 12.82 2.09
CA MET A 217 -22.37 13.88 3.10
C MET A 217 -22.33 13.23 4.47
N VAL A 218 -21.19 13.34 5.16
CA VAL A 218 -21.08 13.02 6.58
C VAL A 218 -21.39 14.32 7.30
N PRO A 219 -22.54 14.46 7.98
CA PRO A 219 -22.81 15.65 8.76
C PRO A 219 -21.85 15.66 9.95
N GLY A 220 -21.00 16.70 10.05
CA GLY A 220 -20.29 17.04 11.28
C GLY A 220 -18.92 16.39 11.50
N ARG A 221 -17.98 16.60 10.57
CA ARG A 221 -16.55 16.62 10.92
C ARG A 221 -15.84 17.79 10.26
#